data_AF-A0A969N6D1-F1
#
_entry.id   AF-A0A969N6D1-F1
#
_cell.length_a   1.000
_cell.length_b   1.000
_cell.length_c   1.000
_cell.angle_alpha   90.00
_cell.angle_beta   90.00
_cell.angle_gamma   90.00
#
_symmetry.space_group_name_H-M   'P 1'
#
loop_
_entity.id
_entity.type
_entity.pdbx_description
1 polymer ?
#
loop_
_entity_poly.entity_id
_entity_poly.type
_entity_poly.pdbx_seq_one_letter_code
_entity_poly.pdbx_strand_id
1 'polypeptide(L)'
;MAAASVSEQARAGLDRLSPTDYALFQQFNHDYEQIFGFPFVLAVKGHTTQTILAAFQRRLQNTMEAEQQQALQEIAKISLFRLTDWIQAPD
;
A
#
# COMPACT_ATOMS: atom_id res chain seq x y z
N MET A 1 -9.10 -6.13 8.80
CA MET A 1 -8.15 -5.01 8.61
C MET A 1 -7.90 -4.35 9.96
N ALA A 2 -6.65 -4.00 10.30
CA ALA A 2 -6.31 -3.34 11.56
C ALA A 2 -6.66 -1.84 11.51
N ALA A 3 -7.08 -1.24 12.63
CA ALA A 3 -7.51 0.17 12.70
C ALA A 3 -6.46 1.18 12.18
N ALA A 4 -5.17 0.89 12.39
CA ALA A 4 -4.07 1.69 11.86
C ALA A 4 -4.08 1.75 10.31
N SER A 5 -4.38 0.63 9.66
CA SER A 5 -4.45 0.53 8.19
C SER A 5 -5.56 1.39 7.60
N VAL A 6 -6.67 1.57 8.31
CA VAL A 6 -7.82 2.34 7.83
C VAL A 6 -7.50 3.85 7.85
N SER A 7 -6.89 4.33 8.94
CA SER A 7 -6.48 5.74 9.05
C SER A 7 -5.38 6.10 8.04
N GLU A 8 -4.41 5.19 7.84
CA GLU A 8 -3.35 5.34 6.85
C GLU A 8 -3.92 5.42 5.42
N GLN A 9 -4.89 4.55 5.08
CA GLN A 9 -5.53 4.54 3.75
C GLN A 9 -6.43 5.76 3.50
N ALA A 10 -7.18 6.22 4.52
CA ALA A 10 -7.99 7.44 4.42
C ALA A 10 -7.13 8.68 4.15
N ARG A 11 -5.93 8.76 4.76
CA ARG A 11 -4.98 9.86 4.49
C ARG A 11 -4.46 9.88 3.05
N ALA A 12 -4.46 8.74 2.36
CA ALA A 12 -4.09 8.63 0.95
C ALA A 12 -5.27 8.83 -0.02
N GLY A 13 -6.46 9.18 0.50
CA GLY A 13 -7.67 9.38 -0.29
C GLY A 13 -8.30 8.09 -0.82
N LEU A 14 -7.89 6.93 -0.29
CA LEU A 14 -8.45 5.63 -0.68
C LEU A 14 -9.86 5.41 -0.10
N ASP A 15 -10.27 6.22 0.86
CA ASP A 15 -11.64 6.29 1.38
C ASP A 15 -12.63 6.98 0.43
N ARG A 16 -12.13 7.66 -0.61
CA ARG A 16 -12.91 8.46 -1.57
C ARG A 16 -12.76 7.99 -3.01
N LEU A 17 -12.41 6.72 -3.20
CA LEU A 17 -12.29 6.15 -4.54
C LEU A 17 -13.61 6.24 -5.29
N SER A 18 -13.53 6.59 -6.58
CA SER A 18 -14.67 6.40 -7.47
C SER A 18 -15.00 4.90 -7.58
N PRO A 19 -16.24 4.52 -7.90
CA PRO A 19 -16.59 3.11 -8.09
C PRO A 19 -15.68 2.40 -9.12
N THR A 20 -15.27 3.12 -10.16
CA THR A 20 -14.34 2.65 -11.18
C THR A 20 -12.95 2.39 -10.62
N ASP A 21 -12.40 3.34 -9.86
CA ASP A 21 -11.09 3.17 -9.24
C ASP A 21 -11.10 2.05 -8.20
N TYR A 22 -12.20 1.92 -7.44
CA TYR A 22 -12.36 0.84 -6.47
C TYR A 22 -12.35 -0.53 -7.16
N ALA A 23 -13.08 -0.70 -8.26
CA ALA A 23 -13.09 -1.94 -9.03
C ALA A 23 -11.68 -2.28 -9.57
N LEU A 24 -10.96 -1.28 -10.08
CA LEU A 24 -9.60 -1.45 -10.56
C LEU A 24 -8.63 -1.85 -9.43
N PHE A 25 -8.78 -1.23 -8.25
CA PHE A 25 -8.01 -1.60 -7.05
C PHE A 25 -8.28 -3.05 -6.63
N GLN A 26 -9.53 -3.50 -6.66
CA GLN A 26 -9.88 -4.88 -6.32
C GLN A 26 -9.25 -5.86 -7.31
N GLN A 27 -9.34 -5.55 -8.62
CA GLN A 27 -8.71 -6.35 -9.66
C GLN A 27 -7.19 -6.43 -9.46
N PHE A 28 -6.51 -5.29 -9.26
CA PHE A 28 -5.07 -5.28 -9.07
C PHE A 28 -4.61 -5.99 -7.81
N ASN A 29 -5.36 -5.91 -6.70
CA ASN A 29 -5.04 -6.70 -5.51
C ASN A 29 -5.18 -8.20 -5.77
N HIS A 30 -6.23 -8.62 -6.48
CA HIS A 30 -6.43 -10.01 -6.85
C HIS A 30 -5.29 -10.53 -7.73
N ASP A 31 -4.98 -9.81 -8.82
CA ASP A 31 -3.92 -10.19 -9.75
C ASP A 31 -2.56 -10.27 -9.04
N TYR A 32 -2.29 -9.30 -8.17
CA TYR A 32 -1.05 -9.25 -7.40
C TYR A 32 -0.92 -10.46 -6.45
N GLU A 33 -1.98 -10.81 -5.72
CA GLU A 33 -1.97 -11.96 -4.81
C GLU A 33 -1.84 -13.28 -5.59
N GLN A 34 -2.45 -13.40 -6.77
CA GLN A 34 -2.29 -14.58 -7.63
C GLN A 34 -0.85 -14.75 -8.15
N ILE A 35 -0.18 -13.64 -8.52
CA ILE A 35 1.18 -13.68 -9.08
C ILE A 35 2.22 -13.89 -7.98
N PHE A 36 2.11 -13.15 -6.87
CA PHE A 36 3.15 -13.06 -5.86
C PHE A 36 2.87 -13.87 -4.59
N GLY A 37 1.63 -14.28 -4.34
CA GLY A 37 1.24 -15.08 -3.17
C GLY A 37 1.15 -14.30 -1.86
N PHE A 38 1.18 -12.96 -1.91
CA PHE A 38 1.02 -12.08 -0.75
C PHE A 38 0.31 -10.77 -1.16
N PRO A 39 -0.34 -10.05 -0.23
CA PRO A 39 -1.06 -8.82 -0.55
C PRO A 39 -0.11 -7.69 -0.94
N PHE A 40 -0.58 -6.76 -1.76
CA PHE A 40 0.17 -5.56 -2.10
C PHE A 40 0.39 -4.68 -0.87
N VAL A 41 1.65 -4.38 -0.57
CA VAL A 41 2.04 -3.49 0.54
C VAL A 41 2.74 -2.27 -0.01
N LEU A 42 2.28 -1.07 0.39
CA LEU A 42 2.86 0.22 0.04
C LEU A 42 2.70 1.18 1.21
N ALA A 43 3.76 1.91 1.55
CA ALA A 43 3.69 2.96 2.55
C ALA A 43 2.97 4.18 1.98
N VAL A 44 1.70 4.37 2.35
CA VAL A 44 0.79 5.32 1.67
C VAL A 44 1.00 6.80 2.04
N LYS A 45 1.83 7.12 3.03
CA LYS A 45 2.11 8.51 3.45
C LYS A 45 2.77 9.28 2.30
N GLY A 46 2.12 10.34 1.81
CA GLY A 46 2.58 11.14 0.67
C GLY A 46 2.19 10.60 -0.71
N HIS A 47 1.41 9.53 -0.78
CA HIS A 47 0.87 9.00 -2.02
C HIS A 47 -0.55 9.49 -2.29
N THR A 48 -0.88 9.61 -3.58
CA THR A 48 -2.25 9.78 -4.07
C THR A 48 -2.74 8.50 -4.74
N THR A 49 -4.06 8.33 -4.89
CA THR A 49 -4.68 7.23 -5.65
C THR A 49 -3.98 6.94 -6.98
N GLN A 50 -3.70 7.97 -7.77
CA GLN A 50 -3.02 7.82 -9.07
C GLN A 50 -1.61 7.25 -8.93
N THR A 51 -0.84 7.72 -7.94
CA THR A 51 0.52 7.20 -7.70
C THR A 51 0.50 5.75 -7.20
N ILE A 52 -0.55 5.34 -6.49
CA ILE A 52 -0.71 3.97 -6.00
C ILE A 52 -1.05 3.04 -7.17
N LEU A 53 -1.98 3.45 -8.05
CA LEU A 53 -2.30 2.69 -9.26
C LEU A 53 -1.08 2.54 -10.18
N ALA A 54 -0.29 3.61 -10.36
CA ALA A 54 0.96 3.54 -11.12
C ALA A 54 1.98 2.58 -10.45
N ALA A 55 2.05 2.57 -9.11
CA ALA A 55 2.90 1.65 -8.38
C ALA A 55 2.47 0.18 -8.57
N PHE A 56 1.17 -0.11 -8.59
CA PHE A 56 0.63 -1.43 -8.95
C PHE A 56 1.09 -1.87 -10.33
N GLN A 57 0.81 -1.05 -11.35
CA GLN A 57 1.14 -1.38 -12.74
C GLN A 57 2.64 -1.65 -12.93
N ARG A 58 3.50 -0.85 -12.29
CA ARG A 58 4.95 -1.06 -12.32
C ARG A 58 5.35 -2.37 -11.62
N ARG A 59 4.81 -2.62 -10.43
CA ARG A 59 5.24 -3.75 -9.58
C ARG A 59 4.69 -5.09 -10.04
N LEU A 60 3.56 -5.12 -10.75
CA LEU A 60 3.06 -6.32 -11.42
C LEU A 60 4.03 -6.86 -12.50
N GLN A 61 4.96 -6.04 -12.99
CA GLN A 61 5.98 -6.45 -13.95
C GLN A 61 7.28 -6.94 -13.30
N ASN A 62 7.37 -6.92 -11.97
CA ASN A 62 8.57 -7.36 -11.26
C ASN A 62 8.70 -8.89 -11.25
N THR A 63 9.94 -9.35 -11.10
CA THR A 63 10.18 -10.74 -10.71
C THR A 63 9.76 -10.97 -9.25
N MET A 64 9.45 -12.22 -8.90
CA MET A 64 9.09 -12.61 -7.54
C MET A 64 10.14 -12.18 -6.49
N GLU A 65 11.43 -12.28 -6.81
CA GLU A 65 12.51 -11.90 -5.90
C GLU A 65 12.58 -10.38 -5.70
N ALA A 66 12.51 -9.61 -6.79
CA ALA A 66 12.49 -8.15 -6.73
C ALA A 66 11.27 -7.64 -5.95
N GLU A 67 10.12 -8.30 -6.12
CA GLU A 67 8.89 -7.89 -5.48
C GLU A 67 8.85 -8.19 -3.98
N GLN A 68 9.41 -9.33 -3.55
CA GLN A 68 9.59 -9.60 -2.12
C GLN A 68 10.49 -8.55 -1.45
N GLN A 69 11.61 -8.19 -2.08
CA GLN A 69 12.49 -7.14 -1.56
C GLN A 69 11.76 -5.79 -1.51
N GLN A 70 10.99 -5.45 -2.53
CA GLN A 70 10.19 -4.23 -2.56
C GLN A 70 9.14 -4.21 -1.43
N ALA A 71 8.43 -5.32 -1.21
CA ALA A 71 7.43 -5.43 -0.15
C ALA A 71 8.04 -5.28 1.25
N LEU A 72 9.21 -5.90 1.50
CA LEU A 72 9.93 -5.75 2.76
C LEU A 72 10.36 -4.31 3.02
N GLN A 73 10.83 -3.60 1.99
CA GLN A 73 11.16 -2.18 2.09
C GLN A 73 9.93 -1.33 2.45
N GLU A 74 8.77 -1.62 1.85
CA GLU A 74 7.52 -0.91 2.20
C GLU A 74 7.08 -1.20 3.64
N ILE A 75 7.20 -2.45 4.10
CA ILE A 75 6.93 -2.82 5.50
C ILE A 75 7.86 -2.06 6.46
N ALA A 76 9.16 -1.96 6.13
CA ALA A 76 10.12 -1.22 6.94
C ALA A 76 9.77 0.28 7.02
N LYS A 77 9.35 0.89 5.90
CA LYS A 77 8.88 2.29 5.86
C LYS A 77 7.64 2.50 6.73
N ILE A 78 6.63 1.63 6.60
CA ILE A 78 5.41 1.69 7.43
C ILE A 78 5.77 1.57 8.92
N SER A 79 6.65 0.64 9.26
CA SER A 79 7.11 0.44 10.64
C SER A 79 7.81 1.67 11.19
N LEU A 80 8.68 2.31 10.40
CA LEU A 80 9.36 3.55 10.76
C LEU A 80 8.37 4.71 10.97
N PHE A 81 7.37 4.85 10.09
CA PHE A 81 6.34 5.87 10.24
C PHE A 81 5.55 5.69 11.53
N ARG A 82 5.14 4.45 11.83
CA ARG A 82 4.42 4.15 13.07
C ARG A 82 5.26 4.40 14.31
N LEU A 83 6.55 4.01 14.28
CA LEU A 83 7.47 4.26 15.38
C LEU A 83 7.66 5.78 15.60
N THR A 84 7.81 6.54 14.51
CA THR A 84 7.97 8.00 14.58
C THR A 84 6.71 8.67 15.13
N ASP A 85 5.53 8.29 14.62
CA ASP A 85 4.25 8.82 15.11
C ASP A 85 4.06 8.47 16.61
N TRP A 86 4.51 7.29 17.06
CA TRP A 86 4.47 6.89 18.48
C TRP A 86 5.42 7.72 19.36
N ILE A 87 6.65 7.98 18.91
CA ILE A 87 7.62 8.82 19.65
C ILE A 87 7.17 10.29 19.70
N GLN A 88 6.50 10.77 18.66
CA GLN A 88 6.07 12.18 18.55
C GLN A 88 4.73 12.49 19.21
N ALA A 89 3.96 11.48 19.62
CA ALA A 89 2.79 11.70 20.47
C ALA A 89 3.29 11.90 21.92
N PRO A 90 3.31 13.14 22.47
CA PRO A 90 3.54 13.29 23.90
C PRO A 90 2.44 12.57 24.69
N ASP A 91 2.82 12.02 25.85
CA ASP A 91 1.92 11.31 26.78
C ASP A 91 0.61 12.07 27.06
#